data_AF-C0GGX6-F1
#
_entry.id   AF-C0GGX6-F1
#
_cell.length_a   1.000
_cell.length_b   1.000
_cell.length_c   1.000
_cell.angle_alpha   90.00
_cell.angle_beta   90.00
_cell.angle_gamma   90.00
#
_symmetry.space_group_name_H-M   'P 1'
#
loop_
_entity.id
_entity.type
_entity.pdbx_description
1 polymer ?
#
loop_
_entity_poly.entity_id
_entity_poly.type
_entity_poly.pdbx_seq_one_letter_code
_entity_poly.pdbx_strand_id
1 'polypeptide(L)'
;MSVTKENLDRVLAYLPYFQDQETEKFEVSSVSMAGPYIYAEQVVKFLKTLHEEGLIIDFDWHGWGQESIRYFTDRELIESADLETVQKLFSTIVKAEKITNGVLAEMITKGVIVDLLLRLSQLRNEMQKG
;
A
#
# COMPACT_ATOMS: atom_id res chain seq x y z
N MET A 1 8.88 -12.71 -11.08
CA MET A 1 9.39 -11.61 -11.92
C MET A 1 9.97 -10.56 -11.00
N SER A 2 11.13 -10.00 -11.32
CA SER A 2 11.71 -8.89 -10.54
C SER A 2 11.04 -7.59 -10.97
N VAL A 3 10.63 -6.77 -10.01
CA VAL A 3 10.01 -5.46 -10.24
C VAL A 3 11.04 -4.52 -10.87
N THR A 4 10.66 -3.84 -11.97
CA THR A 4 11.52 -2.86 -12.65
C THR A 4 11.23 -1.43 -12.19
N LYS A 5 12.08 -0.47 -12.59
CA LYS A 5 11.84 0.95 -12.31
C LYS A 5 10.55 1.46 -12.94
N GLU A 6 10.23 1.00 -14.14
CA GLU A 6 9.01 1.39 -14.86
C GLU A 6 7.77 0.88 -14.13
N ASN A 7 7.84 -0.31 -13.51
CA ASN A 7 6.78 -0.81 -12.64
C ASN A 7 6.59 0.11 -11.43
N LEU A 8 7.70 0.50 -10.78
CA LEU A 8 7.67 1.42 -9.63
C LEU A 8 7.13 2.80 -10.02
N ASP A 9 7.55 3.35 -11.16
CA ASP A 9 7.13 4.68 -11.63
C ASP A 9 5.61 4.75 -11.86
N ARG A 10 4.98 3.66 -12.33
CA ARG A 10 3.52 3.57 -12.50
C ARG A 10 2.77 3.57 -11.17
N VAL A 11 3.30 2.89 -10.15
CA VAL A 11 2.73 2.90 -8.79
C VAL A 11 2.96 4.27 -8.13
N LEU A 12 4.14 4.85 -8.30
CA LEU A 12 4.51 6.14 -7.72
C LEU A 12 3.74 7.33 -8.31
N ALA A 13 3.12 7.17 -9.49
CA ALA A 13 2.23 8.16 -10.06
C ALA A 13 1.02 8.50 -9.14
N TYR A 14 0.67 7.62 -8.21
CA TYR A 14 -0.40 7.84 -7.23
C TYR A 14 0.06 8.56 -5.96
N LEU A 15 1.36 8.76 -5.74
CA LEU A 15 1.88 9.42 -4.53
C LEU A 15 1.27 10.82 -4.30
N PRO A 16 1.18 11.72 -5.30
CA PRO A 16 0.55 13.03 -5.11
C PRO A 16 -0.91 12.93 -4.68
N TYR A 17 -1.67 11.96 -5.19
CA TYR A 17 -3.07 11.74 -4.83
C TYR A 17 -3.21 11.35 -3.36
N PHE A 18 -2.36 10.47 -2.85
CA PHE A 18 -2.39 10.06 -1.45
C PHE A 18 -1.80 11.10 -0.48
N GLN A 19 -0.92 11.98 -0.94
CA GLN A 19 -0.39 13.08 -0.13
C GLN A 19 -1.39 14.23 0.05
N ASP A 20 -2.26 14.44 -0.95
CA ASP A 20 -3.31 15.44 -0.86
C ASP A 20 -4.27 15.14 0.30
N GLN A 21 -4.45 16.11 1.20
CA GLN A 21 -5.34 15.98 2.36
C GLN A 21 -6.77 16.46 2.06
N GLU A 22 -6.98 17.18 0.94
CA GLU A 22 -8.29 17.76 0.60
C GLU A 22 -9.17 16.78 -0.18
N THR A 23 -8.59 15.98 -1.07
CA THR A 23 -9.37 14.97 -1.81
C THR A 23 -9.82 13.85 -0.88
N GLU A 24 -11.10 13.50 -0.91
CA GLU A 24 -11.64 12.34 -0.17
C GLU A 24 -11.24 11.01 -0.84
N LYS A 25 -10.77 10.05 -0.04
CA LYS A 25 -10.24 8.75 -0.53
C LYS A 25 -11.25 7.62 -0.35
N PHE A 26 -12.15 7.78 0.60
CA PHE A 26 -13.25 6.87 0.86
C PHE A 26 -14.34 7.62 1.62
N GLU A 27 -15.56 7.16 1.48
CA GLU A 27 -16.69 7.57 2.31
C GLU A 27 -17.18 6.38 3.16
N VAL A 28 -17.85 6.69 4.28
CA VAL A 28 -18.47 5.68 5.14
C VAL A 28 -19.97 5.63 4.87
N SER A 29 -20.48 4.47 4.44
CA SER A 29 -21.88 4.23 4.13
C SER A 29 -22.46 3.12 4.99
N SER A 30 -23.51 3.44 5.75
CA SER A 30 -24.23 2.47 6.60
C SER A 30 -25.16 1.52 5.83
N VAL A 31 -25.34 1.75 4.53
CA VAL A 31 -26.28 1.00 3.67
C VAL A 31 -25.57 0.13 2.63
N SER A 32 -24.24 0.14 2.60
CA SER A 32 -23.46 -0.65 1.65
C SER A 32 -23.45 -2.13 2.03
N MET A 33 -23.87 -2.99 1.08
CA MET A 33 -23.84 -4.45 1.21
C MET A 33 -22.42 -5.02 1.13
N ALA A 34 -21.46 -4.27 0.58
CA ALA A 34 -20.08 -4.70 0.40
C ALA A 34 -19.18 -4.37 1.62
N GLY A 35 -19.72 -3.70 2.63
CA GLY A 35 -18.98 -3.18 3.77
C GLY A 35 -19.09 -1.66 3.89
N PRO A 36 -18.78 -1.09 5.07
CA PRO A 36 -19.09 0.30 5.38
C PRO A 36 -18.23 1.32 4.62
N TYR A 37 -17.14 0.90 3.97
CA TYR A 37 -16.22 1.82 3.26
C TYR A 37 -16.43 1.73 1.75
N ILE A 38 -16.66 2.88 1.11
CA ILE A 38 -16.74 3.01 -0.34
C ILE A 38 -15.51 3.80 -0.80
N TYR A 39 -14.58 3.13 -1.46
CA TYR A 39 -13.33 3.73 -1.91
C TYR A 39 -13.51 4.52 -3.21
N ALA A 40 -12.83 5.67 -3.29
CA ALA A 40 -12.78 6.46 -4.52
C ALA A 40 -12.18 5.66 -5.68
N GLU A 41 -12.59 5.98 -6.92
CA GLU A 41 -12.12 5.28 -8.13
C GLU A 41 -10.58 5.27 -8.25
N GLN A 42 -9.92 6.36 -7.84
CA GLN A 42 -8.46 6.48 -7.79
C GLN A 42 -7.82 5.44 -6.86
N VAL A 43 -8.40 5.17 -5.69
CA VAL A 43 -7.92 4.14 -4.76
C VAL A 43 -8.09 2.75 -5.38
N VAL A 44 -9.22 2.48 -6.04
CA VAL A 44 -9.44 1.20 -6.73
C VAL A 44 -8.45 0.99 -7.87
N LYS A 45 -8.17 2.03 -8.66
CA LYS A 45 -7.15 2.00 -9.72
C LYS A 45 -5.75 1.75 -9.16
N PHE A 46 -5.40 2.40 -8.05
CA PHE A 46 -4.15 2.17 -7.35
C PHE A 46 -3.98 0.70 -6.93
N LEU A 47 -4.98 0.09 -6.31
CA LEU A 47 -4.94 -1.33 -5.92
C LEU A 47 -4.74 -2.25 -7.13
N LYS A 48 -5.41 -1.93 -8.25
CA LYS A 48 -5.23 -2.66 -9.51
C LYS A 48 -3.80 -2.53 -10.03
N THR A 49 -3.24 -1.32 -10.02
CA THR A 49 -1.85 -1.08 -10.43
C THR A 49 -0.85 -1.82 -9.54
N LEU A 50 -1.05 -1.89 -8.22
CA LEU A 50 -0.19 -2.71 -7.35
C LEU A 50 -0.14 -4.19 -7.80
N HIS A 51 -1.29 -4.74 -8.19
CA HIS A 51 -1.36 -6.11 -8.70
C HIS A 51 -0.68 -6.27 -10.07
N GLU A 52 -0.97 -5.36 -11.01
CA GLU A 52 -0.45 -5.40 -12.39
C GLU A 52 1.07 -5.22 -12.44
N GLU A 53 1.62 -4.39 -11.55
CA GLU A 53 3.04 -4.03 -11.53
C GLU A 53 3.89 -4.92 -10.60
N GLY A 54 3.29 -5.99 -10.05
CA GLY A 54 4.00 -7.01 -9.27
C GLY A 54 4.36 -6.59 -7.84
N LEU A 55 3.67 -5.58 -7.28
CA LEU A 55 3.88 -5.16 -5.90
C LEU A 55 3.09 -6.03 -4.90
N ILE A 56 2.13 -6.81 -5.40
CA ILE A 56 1.42 -7.82 -4.60
C ILE A 56 2.05 -9.20 -4.85
N ILE A 57 2.56 -9.79 -3.77
CA ILE A 57 3.29 -11.07 -3.79
C ILE A 57 2.64 -12.10 -2.87
N ASP A 58 2.96 -13.36 -3.15
CA ASP A 58 2.69 -14.47 -2.25
C ASP A 58 3.92 -14.76 -1.38
N PHE A 59 3.66 -15.00 -0.10
CA PHE A 59 4.65 -15.25 0.93
C PHE A 59 3.97 -15.94 2.11
N ASP A 60 4.75 -16.44 3.07
CA ASP A 60 4.20 -17.01 4.30
C ASP A 60 3.55 -15.92 5.17
N TRP A 61 2.25 -15.75 4.98
CA TRP A 61 1.49 -14.74 5.71
C TRP A 61 1.30 -15.09 7.19
N HIS A 62 1.27 -16.38 7.54
CA HIS A 62 1.09 -16.81 8.93
C HIS A 62 2.33 -16.48 9.77
N GLY A 63 3.53 -16.73 9.24
CA GLY A 63 4.78 -16.35 9.89
C GLY A 63 5.03 -14.83 9.93
N TRP A 64 4.37 -14.06 9.06
CA TRP A 64 4.58 -12.62 8.91
C TRP A 64 3.71 -11.74 9.81
N GLY A 65 2.57 -12.24 10.31
CA GLY A 65 1.56 -11.41 10.97
C GLY A 65 2.11 -10.50 12.08
N GLN A 66 2.92 -11.06 13.00
CA GLN A 66 3.52 -10.28 14.10
C GLN A 66 4.52 -9.23 13.59
N GLU A 67 5.31 -9.56 12.57
CA GLU A 67 6.27 -8.62 12.00
C GLU A 67 5.55 -7.47 11.28
N SER A 68 4.48 -7.76 10.54
CA SER A 68 3.68 -6.73 9.85
C SER A 68 3.09 -5.69 10.80
N ILE A 69 2.63 -6.12 11.98
CA ILE A 69 2.08 -5.24 13.00
C ILE A 69 3.14 -4.25 13.50
N ARG A 70 4.40 -4.67 13.61
CA ARG A 70 5.50 -3.78 14.02
C ARG A 70 5.65 -2.62 13.05
N TYR A 71 5.67 -2.87 11.73
CA TYR A 71 5.76 -1.81 10.73
C TYR A 71 4.55 -0.86 10.72
N PHE A 72 3.34 -1.36 10.98
CA PHE A 72 2.14 -0.51 11.03
C PHE A 72 2.01 0.28 12.34
N THR A 73 2.70 -0.15 13.40
CA THR A 73 2.73 0.53 14.71
C THR A 73 3.90 1.50 14.79
N ASP A 74 5.05 1.11 14.25
CA ASP A 74 6.29 1.88 14.21
C ASP A 74 6.63 2.18 12.73
N ARG A 75 6.14 3.33 12.27
CA ARG A 75 6.24 3.76 10.88
C ARG A 75 7.67 4.08 10.46
N GLU A 76 8.58 4.37 11.40
CA GLU A 76 10.00 4.63 11.10
C GLU A 76 10.68 3.39 10.50
N LEU A 77 10.20 2.19 10.85
CA LEU A 77 10.70 0.94 10.26
C LEU A 77 10.47 0.89 8.73
N ILE A 78 9.40 1.53 8.23
CA ILE A 78 9.09 1.59 6.80
C ILE A 78 10.19 2.34 6.04
N GLU A 79 10.80 3.37 6.63
CA GLU A 79 11.83 4.20 5.97
C GLU A 79 13.11 3.42 5.62
N SER A 80 13.36 2.31 6.32
CA SER A 80 14.53 1.45 6.10
C SER A 80 14.21 0.12 5.43
N ALA A 81 12.93 -0.16 5.18
CA ALA A 81 12.47 -1.42 4.60
C ALA A 81 13.07 -1.68 3.20
N ASP A 82 13.43 -2.92 2.93
CA ASP A 82 13.81 -3.34 1.57
C ASP A 82 12.57 -3.49 0.67
N LEU A 83 12.80 -3.68 -0.64
CA LEU A 83 11.72 -3.80 -1.62
C LEU A 83 10.79 -4.99 -1.32
N GLU A 84 11.35 -6.12 -0.90
CA GLU A 84 10.55 -7.31 -0.56
C GLU A 84 9.63 -7.02 0.64
N THR A 85 10.13 -6.34 1.66
CA THR A 85 9.36 -5.92 2.84
C THR A 85 8.24 -4.97 2.43
N VAL A 86 8.52 -3.96 1.58
CA VAL A 86 7.48 -3.06 1.07
C VAL A 86 6.41 -3.83 0.29
N GLN A 87 6.79 -4.80 -0.56
CA GLN A 87 5.85 -5.68 -1.25
C GLN A 87 5.01 -6.51 -0.27
N LYS A 88 5.61 -7.08 0.79
CA LYS A 88 4.88 -7.82 1.84
C LYS A 88 3.89 -6.92 2.58
N LEU A 89 4.26 -5.67 2.88
CA LEU A 89 3.38 -4.72 3.56
C LEU A 89 2.18 -4.36 2.68
N PHE A 90 2.38 -3.99 1.40
CA PHE A 90 1.27 -3.79 0.46
C PHE A 90 0.38 -5.03 0.34
N SER A 91 1.00 -6.20 0.17
CA SER A 91 0.29 -7.47 0.08
C SER A 91 -0.54 -7.77 1.33
N THR A 92 -0.02 -7.43 2.51
CA THR A 92 -0.72 -7.59 3.80
C THR A 92 -1.95 -6.71 3.84
N ILE A 93 -1.84 -5.43 3.48
CA ILE A 93 -2.96 -4.49 3.47
C ILE A 93 -4.06 -4.97 2.50
N VAL A 94 -3.68 -5.32 1.27
CA VAL A 94 -4.63 -5.77 0.23
C VAL A 94 -5.32 -7.09 0.61
N LYS A 95 -4.57 -8.04 1.18
CA LYS A 95 -5.14 -9.33 1.63
C LYS A 95 -6.02 -9.14 2.86
N ALA A 96 -5.62 -8.31 3.82
CA ALA A 96 -6.38 -8.03 5.03
C ALA A 96 -7.70 -7.29 4.72
N GLU A 97 -7.71 -6.34 3.80
CA GLU A 97 -8.94 -5.62 3.39
C GLU A 97 -10.01 -6.58 2.83
N LYS A 98 -9.60 -7.64 2.12
CA LYS A 98 -10.54 -8.66 1.60
C LYS A 98 -11.17 -9.52 2.70
N ILE A 99 -10.58 -9.55 3.90
CA ILE A 99 -11.05 -10.36 5.03
C ILE A 99 -11.79 -9.49 6.05
N THR A 100 -11.22 -8.32 6.35
CA THR A 100 -11.72 -7.37 7.33
C THR A 100 -11.89 -6.02 6.65
N ASN A 101 -13.13 -5.59 6.51
CA ASN A 101 -13.45 -4.30 5.88
C ASN A 101 -12.84 -3.13 6.67
N GLY A 102 -12.21 -2.20 5.98
CA GLY A 102 -11.72 -0.94 6.56
C GLY A 102 -10.25 -0.93 6.97
N VAL A 103 -9.52 -2.02 6.75
CA VAL A 103 -8.06 -2.04 6.95
C VAL A 103 -7.39 -1.03 6.03
N LEU A 104 -7.77 -0.99 4.75
CA LEU A 104 -7.23 -0.03 3.79
C LEU A 104 -7.59 1.41 4.17
N ALA A 105 -8.85 1.67 4.56
CA ALA A 105 -9.26 2.98 5.05
C ALA A 105 -8.42 3.42 6.25
N GLU A 106 -8.20 2.54 7.22
CA GLU A 106 -7.34 2.79 8.38
C GLU A 106 -5.90 3.11 7.97
N MET A 107 -5.30 2.35 7.05
CA MET A 107 -3.93 2.58 6.58
C MET A 107 -3.79 3.89 5.79
N ILE A 108 -4.83 4.29 5.04
CA ILE A 108 -4.89 5.59 4.38
C ILE A 108 -4.92 6.70 5.44
N THR A 109 -5.84 6.62 6.41
CA THR A 109 -5.98 7.62 7.48
C THR A 109 -4.72 7.76 8.32
N LYS A 110 -4.04 6.65 8.61
CA LYS A 110 -2.78 6.64 9.37
C LYS A 110 -1.57 7.13 8.56
N GLY A 111 -1.71 7.38 7.26
CA GLY A 111 -0.60 7.80 6.38
C GLY A 111 0.37 6.68 6.00
N VAL A 112 0.08 5.42 6.35
CA VAL A 112 0.93 4.26 6.05
C VAL A 112 1.12 4.07 4.54
N ILE A 113 0.05 4.30 3.75
CA ILE A 113 0.14 4.22 2.28
C ILE A 113 1.13 5.25 1.72
N VAL A 114 1.15 6.46 2.28
CA VAL A 114 2.08 7.52 1.87
C VAL A 114 3.52 7.12 2.21
N ASP A 115 3.78 6.61 3.41
CA ASP A 115 5.14 6.19 3.79
C ASP A 115 5.66 5.06 2.91
N LEU A 116 4.81 4.07 2.62
CA LEU A 116 5.18 2.98 1.72
C LEU A 116 5.54 3.50 0.32
N LEU A 117 4.77 4.47 -0.20
CA LEU A 117 5.06 5.10 -1.50
C LEU A 117 6.33 5.96 -1.47
N LEU A 118 6.58 6.70 -0.37
CA LEU A 118 7.81 7.45 -0.19
C LEU A 118 9.02 6.52 -0.13
N ARG A 119 8.93 5.42 0.62
CA ARG A 119 9.99 4.41 0.65
C ARG A 119 10.22 3.79 -0.72
N LEU A 120 9.14 3.47 -1.43
CA LEU A 120 9.23 2.92 -2.79
C LEU A 120 9.94 3.89 -3.75
N SER A 121 9.73 5.20 -3.60
CA SER A 121 10.42 6.24 -4.36
C SER A 121 11.93 6.23 -4.08
N GLN A 122 12.34 6.07 -2.82
CA GLN A 122 13.75 5.96 -2.44
C GLN A 122 14.40 4.71 -3.05
N LEU A 123 13.77 3.54 -2.90
CA LEU A 123 14.22 2.28 -3.49
C LEU A 123 14.39 2.39 -5.01
N ARG A 124 13.41 3.02 -5.69
CA ARG A 124 13.47 3.30 -7.13
C ARG A 124 14.69 4.13 -7.52
N ASN A 125 15.07 5.12 -6.71
CA ASN A 125 16.24 5.97 -6.94
C ASN A 125 17.55 5.24 -6.63
N GLU A 126 17.58 4.36 -5.62
CA GLU A 126 18.73 3.51 -5.31
C GLU A 126 19.09 2.59 -6.49
N MET A 127 18.08 2.07 -7.20
CA MET A 127 18.29 1.28 -8.43
C MET A 127 18.95 2.09 -9.56
N GLN A 128 19.03 3.43 -9.52
CA GLN A 128 19.74 4.25 -10.52
C GLN A 128 21.27 4.34 -10.28
N LYS A 129 21.76 3.92 -9.11
CA LYS A 129 23.18 4.05 -8.74
C LYS A 129 24.01 2.79 -9.00
N GLY A 130 23.44 1.76 -9.62
CA GLY A 130 24.14 0.55 -10.10
C GLY A 130 24.09 0.46 -11.61
#